data_AF-A0A0R1W8E8-F1
#
_entry.id   AF-A0A0R1W8E8-F1
#
_cell.length_a   1.000
_cell.length_b   1.000
_cell.length_c   1.000
_cell.angle_alpha   90.00
_cell.angle_beta   90.00
_cell.angle_gamma   90.00
#
_symmetry.space_group_name_H-M   'P 1'
#
loop_
_entity.id
_entity.type
_entity.pdbx_description
1 polymer ?
#
loop_
_entity_poly.entity_id
_entity_poly.type
_entity_poly.pdbx_seq_one_letter_code
_entity_poly.pdbx_strand_id
1 'polypeptide(L)'
;MRLKCQYCRLTLDQQHFMLGEKQLTSICDICQVRGLPIGEFENGPIEQLALARQSIFLGLPSEVRQSSQNRLALTKKEQRACMSLINGFDALTIATQHDELQHDFYRRIIQWQDHPDHLVITGNIPEDIANLGCDTAVLFDKNNLDFTTRAYIREKYQYRCQYCGRYGDSVDHKNPVTFSNDNRIENLTLSCRECNKLKGSMPYQLFKQWNAEIPAVLARLREFEQTLHNLAEQQKRQQNRLAVQSHLTTNLRDPQLMILRQKIKSLQGLIDGEMSDYQKMIAIRHDYVLSHYEAWQLERKG
;
A
#
# COMPACT_ATOMS: atom_id res chain seq x y z
N MET A 1 7.96 -3.54 -15.22
CA MET A 1 7.42 -4.14 -16.48
C MET A 1 7.19 -5.60 -16.20
N ARG A 2 6.15 -6.23 -16.76
CA ARG A 2 5.88 -7.64 -16.48
C ARG A 2 6.36 -8.57 -17.59
N LEU A 3 6.99 -9.67 -17.19
CA LEU A 3 7.58 -10.68 -18.05
C LEU A 3 6.95 -12.05 -17.75
N LYS A 4 6.90 -12.91 -18.77
CA LYS A 4 6.28 -14.24 -18.65
C LYS A 4 7.35 -15.31 -18.51
N CYS A 5 7.25 -16.11 -17.46
CA CYS A 5 8.16 -17.24 -17.23
C CYS A 5 7.89 -18.38 -18.21
N GLN A 6 8.95 -18.98 -18.77
CA GLN A 6 8.77 -20.05 -19.74
C GLN A 6 8.25 -21.35 -19.11
N TYR A 7 8.68 -21.68 -17.89
CA TYR A 7 8.27 -22.89 -17.19
C TYR A 7 6.89 -22.76 -16.51
N CYS A 8 6.74 -21.86 -15.53
CA CYS A 8 5.50 -21.76 -14.74
C CYS A 8 4.39 -20.94 -15.41
N ARG A 9 4.70 -20.26 -16.52
CA ARG A 9 3.77 -19.43 -17.33
C ARG A 9 3.15 -18.24 -16.58
N LEU A 10 3.60 -17.94 -15.36
CA LEU A 10 3.20 -16.75 -14.62
C LEU A 10 3.79 -15.49 -15.27
N THR A 11 3.04 -14.40 -15.20
CA THR A 11 3.45 -13.07 -15.65
C THR A 11 3.78 -12.22 -14.42
N LEU A 12 5.07 -12.07 -14.13
CA LEU A 12 5.60 -11.46 -12.91
C LEU A 12 6.35 -10.17 -13.22
N ASP A 13 6.68 -9.35 -12.22
CA ASP A 13 7.54 -8.19 -12.45
C ASP A 13 8.94 -8.61 -12.95
N GLN A 14 9.57 -7.75 -13.75
CA GLN A 14 10.91 -7.96 -14.30
C GLN A 14 11.94 -8.30 -13.24
N GLN A 15 11.81 -7.79 -12.01
CA GLN A 15 12.74 -8.11 -10.92
C GLN A 15 12.93 -9.61 -10.69
N HIS A 16 11.89 -10.43 -10.90
CA HIS A 16 11.96 -11.89 -10.81
C HIS A 16 12.79 -12.55 -11.93
N PHE A 17 13.23 -11.80 -12.94
CA PHE A 17 14.01 -12.30 -14.06
C PHE A 17 15.43 -11.75 -14.08
N MET A 18 15.84 -11.04 -13.03
CA MET A 18 17.17 -10.44 -12.94
C MET A 18 18.12 -11.35 -12.15
N LEU A 19 19.29 -11.68 -12.72
CA LEU A 19 20.36 -12.42 -12.04
C LEU A 19 21.61 -11.55 -11.94
N GLY A 20 21.47 -10.35 -11.39
CA GLY A 20 22.52 -9.33 -11.33
C GLY A 20 22.27 -8.15 -12.28
N GLU A 21 23.25 -7.25 -12.40
CA GLU A 21 23.12 -6.06 -13.24
C GLU A 21 23.09 -6.43 -14.72
N LYS A 22 22.05 -5.97 -15.43
CA LYS A 22 21.87 -6.18 -16.87
C LYS A 22 21.86 -7.66 -17.31
N GLN A 23 21.46 -8.59 -16.45
CA GLN A 23 21.30 -10.01 -16.81
C GLN A 23 19.83 -10.41 -16.68
N LEU A 24 19.23 -10.87 -17.78
CA LEU A 24 17.83 -11.31 -17.83
C LEU A 24 17.74 -12.81 -18.08
N THR A 25 16.96 -13.51 -17.27
CA THR A 25 16.80 -14.98 -17.34
C THR A 25 15.55 -15.40 -18.12
N SER A 26 15.59 -16.58 -18.73
CA SER A 26 14.46 -17.20 -19.44
C SER A 26 13.29 -17.61 -18.54
N ILE A 27 13.57 -17.85 -17.26
CA ILE A 27 12.63 -18.28 -16.22
C ILE A 27 12.74 -17.38 -14.98
N CYS A 28 11.66 -17.30 -14.20
CA CYS A 28 11.66 -16.51 -12.96
C CYS A 28 12.52 -17.14 -11.86
N ASP A 29 12.98 -16.32 -10.93
CA ASP A 29 13.70 -16.67 -9.69
C ASP A 29 13.04 -17.80 -8.89
N ILE A 30 11.71 -17.84 -8.79
CA ILE A 30 10.98 -18.96 -8.15
C ILE A 30 11.27 -20.28 -8.88
N CYS A 31 11.31 -20.27 -10.21
CA CYS A 31 11.65 -21.47 -10.99
C CYS A 31 13.14 -21.82 -10.92
N GLN A 32 14.00 -20.83 -10.71
CA GLN A 32 15.42 -21.08 -10.43
C GLN A 32 15.60 -21.73 -9.06
N VAL A 33 14.86 -21.29 -8.03
CA VAL A 33 14.82 -21.93 -6.69
C VAL A 33 14.25 -23.35 -6.74
N ARG A 34 13.32 -23.64 -7.67
CA ARG A 34 12.87 -25.01 -7.98
C ARG A 34 14.00 -25.91 -8.51
N GLY A 35 15.15 -25.35 -8.89
CA GLY A 35 16.30 -26.09 -9.42
C GLY A 35 16.28 -26.26 -10.93
N LEU A 36 15.48 -25.47 -11.65
CA LEU A 36 15.43 -25.54 -13.11
C LEU A 36 16.61 -24.79 -13.74
N PRO A 37 17.34 -25.42 -14.69
CA PRO A 37 18.46 -24.79 -15.36
C PRO A 37 17.98 -23.74 -16.36
N ILE A 38 18.43 -22.49 -16.18
CA ILE A 38 18.05 -21.34 -17.00
C ILE A 38 18.29 -21.60 -18.50
N GLY A 39 19.42 -22.24 -18.83
CA GLY A 39 19.86 -22.52 -20.21
C GLY A 39 19.02 -23.55 -20.97
N GLU A 40 18.08 -24.24 -20.32
CA GLU A 40 17.19 -25.20 -20.98
C GLU A 40 15.89 -24.58 -21.49
N PHE A 41 15.64 -23.29 -21.24
CA PHE A 41 14.39 -22.64 -21.62
C PHE A 41 14.63 -21.50 -22.60
N GLU A 42 13.91 -21.53 -23.73
CA GLU A 42 13.84 -20.40 -24.65
C GLU A 42 12.92 -19.32 -24.07
N ASN A 43 13.20 -18.05 -24.35
CA ASN A 43 12.25 -16.97 -24.05
C ASN A 43 12.46 -15.78 -24.99
N GLY A 44 12.00 -15.93 -26.23
CA GLY A 44 12.19 -14.92 -27.29
C GLY A 44 11.81 -13.49 -26.87
N PRO A 45 10.67 -13.24 -26.20
CA PRO A 45 10.35 -11.89 -25.72
C PRO A 45 11.40 -11.30 -24.75
N ILE A 46 11.93 -12.10 -23.82
CA ILE A 46 12.97 -11.66 -22.89
C ILE A 46 14.31 -11.49 -23.60
N GLU A 47 14.64 -12.38 -24.54
CA GLU A 47 15.85 -12.29 -25.37
C GLU A 47 15.87 -11.00 -26.20
N GLN A 48 14.77 -10.68 -26.88
CA GLN A 48 14.64 -9.44 -27.67
C GLN A 48 14.71 -8.20 -26.79
N LEU A 49 14.11 -8.26 -25.59
CA LEU A 49 14.21 -7.18 -24.62
C LEU A 49 15.65 -6.99 -24.12
N ALA A 50 16.35 -8.09 -23.84
CA ALA A 50 17.75 -8.05 -23.41
C ALA A 50 18.61 -7.41 -24.49
N LEU A 51 18.45 -7.84 -25.75
CA LEU A 51 19.12 -7.25 -26.91
C LEU A 51 18.84 -5.74 -27.04
N ALA A 52 17.57 -5.34 -26.99
CA ALA A 52 17.16 -3.95 -27.09
C ALA A 52 17.73 -3.06 -25.96
N ARG A 53 18.00 -3.64 -24.78
CA ARG A 53 18.56 -2.95 -23.62
C ARG A 53 20.08 -3.10 -23.47
N GLN A 54 20.75 -3.77 -24.40
CA GLN A 54 22.17 -4.13 -24.29
C GLN A 54 22.46 -4.90 -22.98
N SER A 55 21.50 -5.74 -22.56
CA SER A 55 21.61 -6.67 -21.44
C SER A 55 21.99 -8.06 -21.95
N ILE A 56 22.55 -8.88 -21.06
CA ILE A 56 22.86 -10.29 -21.32
C ILE A 56 21.58 -11.11 -21.14
N PHE A 57 21.22 -11.88 -22.16
CA PHE A 57 20.17 -12.90 -22.04
C PHE A 57 20.79 -14.22 -21.55
N LEU A 58 20.25 -14.75 -20.46
CA LEU A 58 20.58 -16.05 -19.92
C LEU A 58 19.38 -16.98 -20.20
N GLY A 59 19.56 -17.86 -21.18
CA GLY A 59 18.51 -18.77 -21.61
C GLY A 59 18.95 -19.56 -22.84
N LEU A 60 18.08 -20.42 -23.34
CA LEU A 60 18.31 -21.03 -24.64
C LEU A 60 18.02 -20.00 -25.75
N PRO A 61 18.96 -19.73 -26.67
CA PRO A 61 18.71 -18.83 -27.79
C PRO A 61 17.55 -19.31 -28.66
N SER A 62 16.70 -18.40 -29.14
CA SER A 62 15.51 -18.74 -29.94
C SER A 62 15.82 -19.44 -31.27
N GLU A 63 17.08 -19.42 -31.71
CA GLU A 63 17.56 -20.07 -32.93
C GLU A 63 17.72 -21.59 -32.77
N VAL A 64 17.77 -22.08 -31.53
CA VAL A 64 17.93 -23.51 -31.22
C VAL A 64 16.56 -24.19 -31.20
N ARG A 65 16.31 -25.11 -32.14
CA ARG A 65 15.06 -25.88 -32.18
C ARG A 65 14.94 -26.84 -30.99
N GLN A 66 13.97 -26.60 -30.10
CA GLN A 66 13.56 -27.55 -29.07
C GLN A 66 12.33 -28.37 -29.50
N SER A 67 12.37 -29.67 -29.20
CA SER A 67 11.32 -30.64 -29.55
C SER A 67 10.14 -30.65 -28.55
N SER A 68 10.35 -30.23 -27.31
CA SER A 68 9.28 -30.01 -26.33
C SER A 68 9.81 -29.22 -25.14
N GLN A 69 9.02 -28.27 -24.63
CA GLN A 69 9.33 -27.59 -23.39
C GLN A 69 8.51 -28.19 -22.27
N ASN A 70 9.19 -28.69 -21.24
CA ASN A 70 8.54 -29.05 -20.00
C ASN A 70 7.91 -27.79 -19.38
N ARG A 71 6.62 -27.86 -19.06
CA ARG A 71 5.86 -26.72 -18.54
C ARG A 71 5.07 -27.18 -17.33
N LEU A 72 4.98 -26.31 -16.33
CA LEU A 72 4.14 -26.57 -15.17
C LEU A 72 2.67 -26.54 -15.59
N ALA A 73 1.93 -27.57 -15.21
CA ALA A 73 0.51 -27.70 -15.49
C ALA A 73 -0.33 -27.00 -14.41
N LEU A 74 -0.53 -25.68 -14.56
CA LEU A 74 -1.48 -24.91 -13.76
C LEU A 74 -2.66 -24.45 -14.61
N THR A 75 -3.87 -24.47 -14.05
CA THR A 75 -5.04 -23.86 -14.67
C THR A 75 -4.90 -22.33 -14.72
N LYS A 76 -5.65 -21.66 -15.60
CA LYS A 76 -5.67 -20.18 -15.63
C LYS A 76 -6.12 -19.57 -14.30
N LYS A 77 -6.96 -20.28 -13.54
CA LYS A 77 -7.44 -19.83 -12.22
C LYS A 77 -6.30 -19.90 -11.20
N GLU A 78 -5.59 -21.03 -11.13
CA GLU A 78 -4.40 -21.21 -10.29
C GLU A 78 -3.30 -20.20 -10.63
N GLN A 79 -3.01 -19.98 -11.92
CA GLN A 79 -2.02 -18.99 -12.33
C GLN A 79 -2.37 -17.58 -11.80
N ARG A 80 -3.65 -17.18 -11.90
CA ARG A 80 -4.10 -15.88 -11.39
C ARG A 80 -3.99 -15.80 -9.87
N ALA A 81 -4.40 -16.84 -9.16
CA ALA A 81 -4.33 -16.88 -7.71
C ALA A 81 -2.87 -16.81 -7.22
N CYS A 82 -1.99 -17.62 -7.82
CA CYS A 82 -0.55 -17.60 -7.54
C CYS A 82 0.08 -16.23 -7.83
N MET A 83 -0.23 -15.61 -8.98
CA MET A 83 0.26 -14.27 -9.29
C MET A 83 -0.25 -13.24 -8.29
N SER A 84 -1.53 -13.30 -7.89
CA SER A 84 -2.09 -12.38 -6.89
C SER A 84 -1.34 -12.47 -5.56
N LEU A 85 -1.03 -13.69 -5.13
CA LEU A 85 -0.33 -13.95 -3.89
C LEU A 85 1.12 -13.47 -3.93
N ILE A 86 1.85 -13.77 -5.01
CA ILE A 86 3.23 -13.29 -5.22
C ILE A 86 3.27 -11.75 -5.22
N ASN A 87 2.40 -11.09 -6.00
CA ASN A 87 2.36 -9.63 -6.03
C ASN A 87 2.02 -9.03 -4.65
N GLY A 88 1.16 -9.68 -3.88
CA GLY A 88 0.83 -9.28 -2.51
C GLY A 88 2.03 -9.42 -1.57
N PHE A 89 2.77 -10.52 -1.66
CA PHE A 89 3.99 -10.74 -0.90
C PHE A 89 5.08 -9.72 -1.25
N ASP A 90 5.34 -9.49 -2.54
CA ASP A 90 6.33 -8.51 -3.00
C ASP A 90 6.01 -7.10 -2.48
N ALA A 91 4.73 -6.74 -2.43
CA ALA A 91 4.27 -5.46 -1.89
C ALA A 91 4.53 -5.32 -0.38
N LEU A 92 4.56 -6.42 0.38
CA LEU A 92 4.82 -6.44 1.82
C LEU A 92 6.31 -6.41 2.15
N THR A 93 7.15 -6.93 1.26
CA THR A 93 8.59 -7.09 1.48
C THR A 93 9.43 -5.96 0.88
N ILE A 94 8.81 -4.92 0.29
CA ILE A 94 9.51 -3.79 -0.34
C ILE A 94 10.57 -3.22 0.62
N ALA A 95 11.83 -3.54 0.30
CA ALA A 95 13.11 -3.02 0.80
C ALA A 95 13.77 -3.68 2.04
N THR A 96 13.41 -4.90 2.48
CA THR A 96 14.21 -5.61 3.50
C THR A 96 14.95 -6.82 2.93
N GLN A 97 16.27 -6.81 3.08
CA GLN A 97 17.19 -7.93 2.93
C GLN A 97 16.86 -9.07 3.92
N HIS A 98 15.82 -9.83 3.63
CA HIS A 98 15.58 -11.11 4.30
C HIS A 98 15.53 -12.19 3.23
N ASP A 99 16.69 -12.49 2.66
CA ASP A 99 16.86 -13.56 1.68
C ASP A 99 16.21 -14.85 2.18
N GLU A 100 16.34 -15.17 3.47
CA GLU A 100 15.74 -16.36 4.08
C GLU A 100 14.20 -16.39 4.01
N LEU A 101 13.54 -15.26 4.29
CA LEU A 101 12.07 -15.18 4.28
C LEU A 101 11.52 -15.25 2.85
N GLN A 102 12.21 -14.62 1.89
CA GLN A 102 11.85 -14.72 0.48
C GLN A 102 12.04 -16.14 -0.05
N HIS A 103 13.17 -16.79 0.27
CA HIS A 103 13.43 -18.17 -0.11
C HIS A 103 12.42 -19.14 0.52
N ASP A 104 12.03 -18.93 1.79
CA ASP A 104 11.03 -19.76 2.44
C ASP A 104 9.65 -19.63 1.76
N PHE A 105 9.24 -18.39 1.44
CA PHE A 105 8.03 -18.14 0.67
C PHE A 105 8.07 -18.82 -0.71
N TYR A 106 9.19 -18.72 -1.43
CA TYR A 106 9.35 -19.36 -2.73
C TYR A 106 9.22 -20.88 -2.65
N ARG A 107 9.81 -21.51 -1.63
CA ARG A 107 9.66 -22.97 -1.41
C ARG A 107 8.20 -23.36 -1.21
N ARG A 108 7.43 -22.59 -0.45
CA ARG A 108 6.00 -22.85 -0.22
C ARG A 108 5.15 -22.63 -1.48
N ILE A 109 5.47 -21.60 -2.26
CA ILE A 109 4.85 -21.39 -3.57
C ILE A 109 5.15 -22.56 -4.51
N ILE A 110 6.37 -23.08 -4.53
CA ILE A 110 6.74 -24.26 -5.33
C ILE A 110 5.91 -25.48 -4.90
N GLN A 111 5.83 -25.76 -3.59
CA GLN A 111 5.03 -26.86 -3.05
C GLN A 111 3.55 -26.74 -3.45
N TRP A 112 2.99 -25.54 -3.36
CA TRP A 112 1.62 -25.27 -3.79
C TRP A 112 1.46 -25.45 -5.31
N GLN A 113 2.41 -24.97 -6.10
CA GLN A 113 2.40 -25.11 -7.56
C GLN A 113 2.48 -26.58 -8.02
N ASP A 114 3.15 -27.43 -7.24
CA ASP A 114 3.26 -28.86 -7.51
C ASP A 114 1.98 -29.62 -7.08
N HIS A 115 1.24 -29.09 -6.09
CA HIS A 115 0.00 -29.67 -5.55
C HIS A 115 -1.08 -28.61 -5.25
N PRO A 116 -1.68 -27.96 -6.27
CA PRO A 116 -2.58 -26.82 -6.07
C PRO A 116 -3.91 -27.18 -5.40
N ASP A 117 -4.34 -28.45 -5.48
CA ASP A 117 -5.60 -28.92 -4.91
C ASP A 117 -5.61 -28.96 -3.37
N HIS A 118 -4.43 -28.96 -2.73
CA HIS A 118 -4.31 -29.07 -1.28
C HIS A 118 -4.64 -27.78 -0.53
N LEU A 119 -4.64 -26.64 -1.22
CA LEU A 119 -4.91 -25.34 -0.61
C LEU A 119 -5.55 -24.37 -1.60
N VAL A 120 -6.70 -23.82 -1.23
CA VAL A 120 -7.38 -22.78 -2.02
C VAL A 120 -6.85 -21.40 -1.63
N ILE A 121 -6.21 -20.71 -2.57
CA ILE A 121 -5.85 -19.30 -2.43
C ILE A 121 -7.11 -18.45 -2.63
N THR A 122 -7.48 -17.70 -1.60
CA THR A 122 -8.74 -16.94 -1.51
C THR A 122 -8.61 -15.50 -2.02
N GLY A 123 -7.39 -14.96 -2.06
CA GLY A 123 -7.10 -13.55 -2.30
C GLY A 123 -6.96 -12.73 -1.00
N ASN A 124 -7.24 -13.33 0.16
CA ASN A 124 -6.96 -12.73 1.46
C ASN A 124 -5.49 -12.95 1.83
N ILE A 125 -4.61 -12.03 1.45
CA ILE A 125 -3.15 -12.20 1.54
C ILE A 125 -2.65 -12.66 2.92
N PRO A 126 -3.05 -12.05 4.07
CA PRO A 126 -2.65 -12.56 5.38
C PRO A 126 -3.05 -14.01 5.64
N GLU A 127 -4.26 -14.40 5.27
CA GLU A 127 -4.79 -15.75 5.47
C GLU A 127 -4.15 -16.76 4.52
N ASP A 128 -3.99 -16.39 3.24
CA ASP A 128 -3.35 -17.25 2.24
C ASP A 128 -1.88 -17.50 2.58
N ILE A 129 -1.16 -16.48 3.07
CA ILE A 129 0.23 -16.62 3.55
C ILE A 129 0.29 -17.49 4.81
N ALA A 130 -0.64 -17.33 5.76
CA ALA A 130 -0.74 -18.18 6.93
C ALA A 130 -1.03 -19.64 6.55
N ASN A 131 -1.92 -19.87 5.59
CA ASN A 131 -2.31 -21.21 5.16
C ASN A 131 -1.22 -21.91 4.33
N LEU A 132 -0.35 -21.15 3.65
CA LEU A 132 0.92 -21.67 3.11
C LEU A 132 1.93 -22.05 4.21
N GLY A 133 1.62 -21.71 5.47
CA GLY A 133 2.41 -21.98 6.67
C GLY A 133 3.54 -20.98 6.92
N CYS A 134 3.58 -19.86 6.20
CA CYS A 134 4.59 -18.83 6.40
C CYS A 134 4.43 -18.20 7.79
N ASP A 135 5.53 -17.71 8.38
CA ASP A 135 5.44 -16.90 9.59
C ASP A 135 4.82 -15.53 9.28
N THR A 136 3.57 -15.37 9.68
CA THR A 136 2.80 -14.14 9.50
C THR A 136 3.12 -13.08 10.56
N ALA A 137 3.70 -13.44 11.70
CA ALA A 137 4.06 -12.46 12.73
C ALA A 137 5.15 -11.52 12.22
N VAL A 138 6.14 -12.06 11.52
CA VAL A 138 7.22 -11.26 10.88
C VAL A 138 6.68 -10.39 9.73
N LEU A 139 5.66 -10.86 9.02
CA LEU A 139 5.10 -10.18 7.83
C LEU A 139 4.07 -9.10 8.17
N PHE A 140 3.21 -9.34 9.17
CA PHE A 140 2.03 -8.51 9.43
C PHE A 140 2.01 -7.87 10.82
N ASP A 141 2.58 -8.52 11.84
CA ASP A 141 2.52 -8.04 13.22
C ASP A 141 3.78 -7.26 13.62
N LYS A 142 4.00 -6.14 12.93
CA LYS A 142 5.16 -5.27 13.20
C LYS A 142 4.87 -4.23 14.28
N ASN A 143 3.65 -4.07 14.79
CA ASN A 143 3.32 -2.95 15.69
C ASN A 143 2.91 -3.38 17.10
N ASN A 144 3.89 -3.86 17.86
CA ASN A 144 3.75 -4.20 19.28
C ASN A 144 3.79 -2.98 20.22
N LEU A 145 3.42 -1.79 19.75
CA LEU A 145 3.44 -0.59 20.58
C LEU A 145 2.27 -0.58 21.58
N ASP A 146 2.61 -0.57 22.86
CA ASP A 146 1.66 -0.63 23.96
C ASP A 146 0.76 0.63 24.05
N PHE A 147 -0.36 0.48 24.75
CA PHE A 147 -1.35 1.54 24.91
C PHE A 147 -0.78 2.79 25.60
N THR A 148 0.07 2.63 26.61
CA THR A 148 0.59 3.75 27.40
C THR A 148 1.57 4.60 26.58
N THR A 149 2.42 3.96 25.77
CA THR A 149 3.29 4.67 24.84
C THR A 149 2.47 5.42 23.79
N ARG A 150 1.41 4.80 23.26
CA ARG A 150 0.50 5.48 22.31
C ARG A 150 -0.17 6.71 22.93
N ALA A 151 -0.65 6.60 24.16
CA ALA A 151 -1.24 7.71 24.90
C ALA A 151 -0.20 8.81 25.14
N TYR A 152 1.00 8.46 25.61
CA TYR A 152 2.09 9.41 25.83
C TYR A 152 2.43 10.23 24.58
N ILE A 153 2.56 9.58 23.41
CA ILE A 153 2.86 10.29 22.15
C ILE A 153 1.72 11.24 21.75
N ARG A 154 0.45 10.83 21.91
CA ARG A 154 -0.70 11.70 21.64
C ARG A 154 -0.71 12.95 22.50
N GLU A 155 -0.49 12.78 23.80
CA GLU A 155 -0.45 13.89 24.77
C GLU A 155 0.77 14.80 24.53
N LYS A 156 1.97 14.21 24.31
CA LYS A 156 3.20 14.94 24.00
C LYS A 156 3.04 15.92 22.84
N TYR A 157 2.28 15.53 21.82
CA TYR A 157 2.04 16.33 20.63
C TYR A 157 0.66 17.02 20.62
N GLN A 158 -0.07 16.99 21.73
CA GLN A 158 -1.37 17.65 21.91
C GLN A 158 -2.36 17.33 20.78
N TYR A 159 -2.42 16.06 20.36
CA TYR A 159 -3.27 15.61 19.25
C TYR A 159 -3.04 16.38 17.94
N ARG A 160 -1.84 16.93 17.73
CA ARG A 160 -1.48 17.68 16.52
C ARG A 160 -0.52 16.88 15.66
N CYS A 161 -0.93 16.64 14.41
CA CYS A 161 -0.13 15.96 13.40
C CYS A 161 1.16 16.73 13.14
N GLN A 162 2.30 16.05 13.29
CA GLN A 162 3.63 16.64 13.12
C GLN A 162 4.01 16.86 11.65
N TYR A 163 3.19 16.40 10.71
CA TYR A 163 3.42 16.59 9.26
C TYR A 163 2.61 17.75 8.67
N CYS A 164 1.32 17.83 8.97
CA CYS A 164 0.43 18.84 8.37
C CYS A 164 -0.19 19.80 9.39
N GLY A 165 -0.02 19.58 10.69
CA GLY A 165 -0.54 20.46 11.74
C GLY A 165 -2.04 20.37 12.02
N ARG A 166 -2.78 19.50 11.32
CA ARG A 166 -4.18 19.10 11.59
C ARG A 166 -4.29 18.18 12.81
N TYR A 167 -5.51 17.84 13.23
CA TYR A 167 -5.74 16.83 14.26
C TYR A 167 -5.09 15.48 13.91
N GLY A 168 -4.43 14.84 14.87
CA GLY A 168 -3.78 13.54 14.70
C GLY A 168 -3.95 12.63 15.91
N ASP A 169 -4.25 11.37 15.66
CA ASP A 169 -4.47 10.32 16.67
C ASP A 169 -3.62 9.07 16.44
N SER A 170 -2.83 9.05 15.36
CA SER A 170 -2.05 7.91 14.92
C SER A 170 -0.59 8.09 15.31
N VAL A 171 -0.03 7.09 16.00
CA VAL A 171 1.42 7.03 16.20
C VAL A 171 2.07 6.44 14.96
N ASP A 172 3.09 7.11 14.48
CA ASP A 172 3.88 6.72 13.31
C ASP A 172 5.36 6.63 13.70
N HIS A 173 6.07 5.72 13.04
CA HIS A 173 7.49 5.51 13.21
C HIS A 173 8.24 6.27 12.12
N LYS A 174 9.17 7.14 12.52
CA LYS A 174 10.02 7.91 11.60
C LYS A 174 10.78 6.94 10.69
N ASN A 175 11.47 5.98 11.27
CA ASN A 175 12.01 4.83 10.55
C ASN A 175 10.96 3.72 10.58
N PRO A 176 10.40 3.30 9.44
CA PRO A 176 9.33 2.31 9.40
C PRO A 176 9.73 1.04 10.15
N VAL A 177 8.75 0.45 10.85
CA VAL A 177 9.00 -0.76 11.65
C VAL A 177 9.45 -1.93 10.79
N THR A 178 9.03 -1.93 9.51
CA THR A 178 9.49 -2.88 8.50
C THR A 178 11.01 -3.02 8.43
N PHE A 179 11.78 -1.98 8.80
CA PHE A 179 13.23 -1.96 8.70
C PHE A 179 13.98 -2.02 10.05
N SER A 180 13.33 -1.81 11.19
CA SER A 180 14.08 -1.50 12.42
C SER A 180 13.57 -2.10 13.73
N ASN A 181 12.32 -2.61 13.82
CA ASN A 181 11.68 -3.00 15.10
C ASN A 181 11.84 -1.95 16.23
N ASP A 182 12.16 -0.69 15.87
CA ASP A 182 12.58 0.35 16.82
C ASP A 182 11.35 1.11 17.36
N ASN A 183 10.85 0.64 18.50
CA ASN A 183 9.74 1.26 19.22
C ASN A 183 10.18 2.32 20.23
N ARG A 184 11.45 2.77 20.20
CA ARG A 184 11.92 3.82 21.12
C ARG A 184 11.18 5.13 20.84
N ILE A 185 10.93 5.91 21.89
CA ILE A 185 10.17 7.17 21.84
C ILE A 185 10.77 8.15 20.82
N GLU A 186 12.08 8.13 20.60
CA GLU A 186 12.79 8.99 19.65
C GLU A 186 12.41 8.68 18.20
N ASN A 187 12.07 7.42 17.90
CA ASN A 187 11.60 6.98 16.59
C ASN A 187 10.11 7.25 16.38
N LEU A 188 9.36 7.62 17.43
CA LEU A 188 7.92 7.83 17.34
C LEU A 188 7.57 9.31 17.06
N THR A 189 6.49 9.51 16.33
CA THR A 189 5.87 10.82 16.09
C THR A 189 4.35 10.68 16.03
N LEU A 190 3.64 11.80 16.16
CA LEU A 190 2.20 11.82 15.98
C LEU A 190 1.82 12.29 14.57
N SER A 191 0.88 11.59 13.95
CA SER A 191 0.36 11.91 12.62
C SER A 191 -1.16 11.78 12.58
N CYS A 192 -1.77 12.46 11.61
CA CYS A 192 -3.13 12.13 11.20
C CYS A 192 -3.09 10.88 10.30
N ARG A 193 -4.21 10.16 10.21
CA ARG A 193 -4.30 8.91 9.44
C ARG A 193 -3.92 9.09 7.96
N GLU A 194 -4.30 10.21 7.36
CA GLU A 194 -3.97 10.52 5.97
C GLU A 194 -2.46 10.70 5.77
N CYS A 195 -1.78 11.45 6.64
CA CYS A 195 -0.32 11.61 6.56
C CYS A 195 0.42 10.30 6.86
N ASN A 196 -0.03 9.52 7.85
CA ASN A 196 0.57 8.24 8.18
C ASN A 196 0.50 7.28 6.97
N LYS A 197 -0.68 7.20 6.35
CA LYS A 197 -0.91 6.37 5.16
C LYS A 197 -0.08 6.84 3.97
N LEU A 198 -0.05 8.15 3.71
CA LEU A 198 0.72 8.72 2.60
C LEU A 198 2.22 8.49 2.79
N LYS A 199 2.76 8.70 4.00
CA LYS A 199 4.17 8.40 4.29
C LYS A 199 4.48 6.94 4.04
N GLY A 200 3.67 6.01 4.56
CA GLY A 200 3.92 4.57 4.44
C GLY A 200 5.36 4.21 4.80
N SER A 201 6.08 3.59 3.85
CA SER A 201 7.49 3.20 3.98
C SER A 201 8.50 4.27 3.55
N MET A 202 8.05 5.46 3.12
CA MET A 202 8.96 6.54 2.71
C MET A 202 9.91 6.96 3.85
N PRO A 203 11.17 7.31 3.52
CA PRO A 203 12.09 7.87 4.50
C PRO A 203 11.54 9.16 5.14
N TYR A 204 11.52 9.22 6.47
CA TYR A 204 10.94 10.32 7.24
C TYR A 204 11.40 11.72 6.81
N GLN A 205 12.71 11.89 6.57
CA GLN A 205 13.25 13.21 6.21
C GLN A 205 12.77 13.67 4.83
N LEU A 206 12.68 12.74 3.86
CA LEU A 206 12.17 13.05 2.52
C LEU A 206 10.68 13.38 2.56
N PHE A 207 9.89 12.59 3.28
CA PHE A 207 8.46 12.87 3.44
C PHE A 207 8.21 14.24 4.08
N LYS A 208 9.01 14.62 5.09
CA LYS A 208 8.95 15.97 5.65
C LYS A 208 9.33 17.04 4.64
N GLN A 209 10.43 16.83 3.90
CA GLN A 209 10.93 17.77 2.92
C GLN A 209 9.87 18.05 1.85
N TRP A 210 9.33 17.01 1.20
CA TRP A 210 8.31 17.17 0.16
C TRP A 210 7.01 17.77 0.69
N ASN A 211 6.62 17.49 1.94
CA ASN A 211 5.49 18.20 2.55
C ASN A 211 5.77 19.69 2.78
N ALA A 212 7.01 20.05 3.14
CA ALA A 212 7.40 21.44 3.38
C ALA A 212 7.43 22.29 2.10
N GLU A 213 7.51 21.65 0.93
CA GLU A 213 7.49 22.30 -0.39
C GLU A 213 6.09 22.80 -0.80
N ILE A 214 5.03 22.34 -0.13
CA ILE A 214 3.63 22.68 -0.44
C ILE A 214 2.89 23.42 0.70
N PRO A 215 3.46 24.50 1.26
CA PRO A 215 2.92 25.14 2.47
C PRO A 215 1.51 25.73 2.27
N ALA A 216 1.20 26.22 1.06
CA ALA A 216 -0.13 26.75 0.72
C ALA A 216 -1.19 25.65 0.78
N VAL A 217 -0.89 24.46 0.27
CA VAL A 217 -1.77 23.29 0.34
C VAL A 217 -2.00 22.88 1.78
N LEU A 218 -0.94 22.82 2.60
CA LEU A 218 -1.06 22.47 4.03
C LEU A 218 -1.83 23.51 4.84
N ALA A 219 -1.69 24.80 4.53
CA ALA A 219 -2.50 25.85 5.12
C ALA A 219 -3.98 25.65 4.77
N ARG A 220 -4.27 25.44 3.48
CA ARG A 220 -5.64 25.24 3.01
C ARG A 220 -6.31 24.00 3.59
N LEU A 221 -5.58 22.89 3.74
CA LEU A 221 -6.09 21.69 4.42
C LEU A 221 -6.47 21.93 5.88
N ARG A 222 -5.71 22.78 6.60
CA ARG A 222 -6.05 23.17 7.98
C ARG A 222 -7.29 24.06 8.03
N GLU A 223 -7.42 24.98 7.09
CA GLU A 223 -8.62 25.82 6.94
C GLU A 223 -9.86 24.96 6.70
N PHE A 224 -9.80 24.02 5.75
CA PHE A 224 -10.89 23.09 5.48
C PHE A 224 -11.31 22.32 6.73
N GLU A 225 -10.35 21.71 7.46
CA GLU A 225 -10.65 20.96 8.68
C GLU A 225 -11.34 21.84 9.75
N GLN A 226 -10.87 23.08 9.91
CA GLN A 226 -11.48 24.03 10.84
C GLN A 226 -12.89 24.45 10.41
N THR A 227 -13.10 24.74 9.13
CA THR A 227 -14.42 25.10 8.58
C THR A 227 -15.41 23.95 8.77
N LEU A 228 -15.00 22.73 8.41
CA LEU A 228 -15.81 21.52 8.56
C LEU A 228 -16.20 21.28 10.02
N HIS A 229 -15.25 21.42 10.94
CA HIS A 229 -15.53 21.32 12.37
C HIS A 229 -16.57 22.34 12.83
N ASN A 230 -16.40 23.61 12.43
CA ASN A 230 -17.32 24.69 12.80
C ASN A 230 -18.72 24.48 12.22
N LEU A 231 -18.83 24.06 10.96
CA LEU A 231 -20.11 23.75 10.30
C LEU A 231 -20.81 22.57 10.97
N ALA A 232 -20.07 21.51 11.30
CA ALA A 232 -20.62 20.34 12.00
C ALA A 232 -21.17 20.72 13.39
N GLU A 233 -20.45 21.54 14.15
CA GLU A 233 -20.92 22.06 15.45
C GLU A 233 -22.17 22.92 15.31
N GLN A 234 -22.23 23.79 14.29
CA GLN A 234 -23.43 24.58 14.00
C GLN A 234 -24.63 23.69 13.63
N GLN A 235 -24.40 22.67 12.81
CA GLN A 235 -25.44 21.72 12.38
C GLN A 235 -25.97 20.93 13.58
N LYS A 236 -25.08 20.41 14.43
CA LYS A 236 -25.43 19.70 15.67
C LYS A 236 -26.28 20.56 16.60
N ARG A 237 -25.96 21.85 16.75
CA ARG A 237 -26.79 22.78 17.53
C ARG A 237 -28.20 22.91 16.95
N GLN A 238 -28.36 22.97 15.62
CA GLN A 238 -29.69 23.00 15.01
C GLN A 238 -30.45 21.67 15.15
N GLN A 239 -29.76 20.54 15.03
CA GLN A 239 -30.34 19.22 15.26
C GLN A 239 -30.86 19.08 16.70
N ASN A 240 -30.08 19.52 17.69
CA ASN A 240 -30.50 19.52 19.09
C ASN A 240 -31.73 20.41 19.31
N ARG A 241 -31.78 21.60 18.70
CA ARG A 241 -32.96 22.48 18.76
C ARG A 241 -34.18 21.83 18.11
N LEU A 242 -34.01 21.17 16.97
CA LEU A 242 -35.09 20.45 16.29
C LEU A 242 -35.64 19.33 17.18
N ALA A 243 -34.76 18.55 17.80
CA ALA A 243 -35.16 17.49 18.73
C ALA A 243 -35.99 18.03 19.89
N VAL A 244 -35.50 19.08 20.58
CA VAL A 244 -36.24 19.73 21.67
C VAL A 244 -37.60 20.24 21.22
N GLN A 245 -37.65 21.01 20.12
CA GLN A 245 -38.91 21.57 19.63
C GLN A 245 -39.91 20.47 19.23
N SER A 246 -39.42 19.37 18.64
CA SER A 246 -40.27 18.25 18.23
C SER A 246 -40.93 17.52 19.40
N HIS A 247 -40.34 17.57 20.59
CA HIS A 247 -40.96 17.02 21.80
C HIS A 247 -42.00 17.96 22.43
N LEU A 248 -41.92 19.27 22.16
CA LEU A 248 -42.81 20.29 22.73
C LEU A 248 -44.08 20.51 21.89
N THR A 249 -44.10 20.07 20.63
CA THR A 249 -45.22 20.28 19.70
C THR A 249 -45.82 18.95 19.26
N THR A 250 -47.16 18.84 19.29
CA THR A 250 -47.89 17.69 18.72
C THR A 250 -48.13 17.84 17.21
N ASN A 251 -47.82 19.01 16.63
CA ASN A 251 -48.01 19.29 15.21
C ASN A 251 -46.71 19.05 14.41
N LEU A 252 -46.68 17.96 13.64
CA LEU A 252 -45.54 17.59 12.80
C LEU A 252 -45.22 18.58 11.66
N ARG A 253 -46.18 19.46 11.31
CA ARG A 253 -46.05 20.52 10.29
C ARG A 253 -45.88 21.91 10.88
N ASP A 254 -45.46 22.00 12.14
CA ASP A 254 -45.12 23.28 12.77
C ASP A 254 -44.11 24.06 11.90
N PRO A 255 -44.42 25.32 11.49
CA PRO A 255 -43.53 26.16 10.71
C PRO A 255 -42.13 26.30 11.30
N GLN A 256 -42.01 26.29 12.64
CA GLN A 256 -40.71 26.37 13.31
C GLN A 256 -39.85 25.12 13.08
N LEU A 257 -40.47 23.93 13.07
CA LEU A 257 -39.75 22.68 12.73
C LEU A 257 -39.29 22.67 11.28
N MET A 258 -40.09 23.22 10.35
CA MET A 258 -39.70 23.34 8.95
C MET A 258 -38.49 24.25 8.75
N ILE A 259 -38.45 25.40 9.43
CA ILE A 259 -37.30 26.33 9.39
C ILE A 259 -36.03 25.64 9.89
N LEU A 260 -36.11 24.89 11.00
CA LEU A 260 -34.96 24.15 11.54
C LEU A 260 -34.46 23.06 10.58
N ARG A 261 -35.37 22.27 10.00
CA ARG A 261 -35.03 21.27 8.98
C ARG A 261 -34.35 21.91 7.76
N GLN A 262 -34.86 23.05 7.29
CA GLN A 262 -34.27 23.76 6.16
C GLN A 262 -32.86 24.27 6.47
N LYS A 263 -32.63 24.81 7.68
CA LYS A 263 -31.29 25.21 8.13
C LYS A 263 -30.32 24.03 8.22
N ILE A 264 -30.75 22.91 8.79
CA ILE A 264 -29.94 21.68 8.86
C ILE A 264 -29.55 21.20 7.46
N LYS A 265 -30.52 21.18 6.52
CA LYS A 265 -30.28 20.80 5.13
C LYS A 265 -29.30 21.75 4.43
N SER A 266 -29.43 23.06 4.67
CA SER A 266 -28.49 24.06 4.12
C SER A 266 -27.08 23.87 4.67
N LEU A 267 -26.94 23.63 5.98
CA LEU A 267 -25.64 23.36 6.60
C LEU A 267 -25.02 22.06 6.07
N GLN A 268 -25.83 21.01 5.86
CA GLN A 268 -25.37 19.77 5.25
C GLN A 268 -24.80 20.03 3.85
N GLY A 269 -25.49 20.80 3.01
CA GLY A 269 -24.99 21.14 1.68
C GLY A 269 -23.66 21.91 1.69
N LEU A 270 -23.45 22.79 2.66
CA LEU A 270 -22.16 23.48 2.84
C LEU A 270 -21.05 22.52 3.28
N ILE A 271 -21.35 21.61 4.22
CA ILE A 271 -20.43 20.56 4.66
C ILE A 271 -20.03 19.68 3.47
N ASP A 272 -20.99 19.24 2.67
CA ASP A 272 -20.72 18.37 1.52
C ASP A 272 -19.85 19.07 0.46
N GLY A 273 -20.10 20.36 0.21
CA GLY A 273 -19.29 21.19 -0.69
C GLY A 273 -17.85 21.34 -0.19
N GLU A 274 -17.69 21.77 1.07
CA GLU A 274 -16.37 21.96 1.70
C GLU A 274 -15.59 20.63 1.79
N MET A 275 -16.28 19.52 2.10
CA MET A 275 -15.70 18.18 2.10
C MET A 275 -15.20 17.77 0.72
N SER A 276 -15.94 18.08 -0.34
CA SER A 276 -15.54 17.77 -1.71
C SER A 276 -14.24 18.46 -2.09
N ASP A 277 -14.13 19.76 -1.80
CA ASP A 277 -12.92 20.53 -2.09
C ASP A 277 -11.74 20.13 -1.19
N TYR A 278 -12.02 19.76 0.07
CA TYR A 278 -11.03 19.19 0.97
C TYR A 278 -10.44 17.88 0.43
N GLN A 279 -11.27 16.96 -0.09
CA GLN A 279 -10.79 15.70 -0.68
C GLN A 279 -9.96 15.92 -1.94
N LYS A 280 -10.36 16.87 -2.81
CA LYS A 280 -9.54 17.24 -3.98
C LYS A 280 -8.17 17.73 -3.55
N MET A 281 -8.10 18.56 -2.50
CA MET A 281 -6.84 19.08 -1.99
C MET A 281 -5.94 17.97 -1.38
N ILE A 282 -6.54 17.00 -0.69
CA ILE A 282 -5.84 15.79 -0.22
C ILE A 282 -5.25 15.02 -1.41
N ALA A 283 -6.02 14.81 -2.48
CA ALA A 283 -5.56 14.11 -3.68
C ALA A 283 -4.38 14.81 -4.37
N ILE A 284 -4.46 16.14 -4.56
CA ILE A 284 -3.35 16.92 -5.15
C ILE A 284 -2.07 16.76 -4.34
N ARG A 285 -2.15 16.85 -3.00
CA ARG A 285 -1.00 16.63 -2.11
C ARG A 285 -0.46 15.21 -2.22
N HIS A 286 -1.35 14.23 -2.22
CA HIS A 286 -1.00 12.82 -2.33
C HIS A 286 -0.19 12.54 -3.60
N ASP A 287 -0.68 13.01 -4.75
CA ASP A 287 -0.05 12.80 -6.05
C ASP A 287 1.30 13.52 -6.15
N TYR A 288 1.40 14.73 -5.59
CA TYR A 288 2.67 15.44 -5.50
C TYR A 288 3.71 14.64 -4.73
N VAL A 289 3.38 14.16 -3.53
CA VAL A 289 4.35 13.45 -2.68
C VAL A 289 4.70 12.08 -3.25
N LEU A 290 3.74 11.33 -3.79
CA LEU A 290 4.01 10.03 -4.40
C LEU A 290 4.89 10.15 -5.65
N SER A 291 4.65 11.13 -6.52
CA SER A 291 5.48 11.31 -7.71
C SER A 291 6.95 11.59 -7.36
N HIS A 292 7.22 12.37 -6.31
CA HIS A 292 8.58 12.58 -5.78
C HIS A 292 9.19 11.28 -5.24
N TYR A 293 8.41 10.49 -4.52
CA TYR A 293 8.88 9.22 -3.99
C TYR A 293 9.24 8.22 -5.08
N GLU A 294 8.38 8.08 -6.09
CA GLU A 294 8.62 7.19 -7.23
C GLU A 294 9.85 7.63 -8.03
N ALA A 295 10.01 8.94 -8.28
CA ALA A 295 11.19 9.49 -8.94
C ALA A 295 12.48 9.17 -8.15
N TRP A 296 12.47 9.44 -6.84
CA TRP A 296 13.59 9.14 -5.95
C TRP A 296 13.95 7.65 -5.92
N GLN A 297 12.95 6.76 -5.95
CA GLN A 297 13.19 5.31 -5.99
C GLN A 297 13.85 4.88 -7.31
N LEU A 298 13.50 5.52 -8.43
CA LEU A 298 14.09 5.22 -9.73
C LEU A 298 15.56 5.65 -9.80
N GLU A 299 15.90 6.82 -9.27
CA GLU A 299 17.27 7.33 -9.21
C GLU A 299 18.22 6.43 -8.41
N ARG A 300 17.70 5.65 -7.46
CA ARG A 300 18.49 4.69 -6.67
C ARG A 300 18.63 3.30 -7.31
N LYS A 301 17.82 3.01 -8.33
CA LYS A 301 17.84 1.73 -9.06
C LYS A 301 18.69 1.80 -10.34
N GLY A 302 19.09 3.01 -10.77
CA GLY A 302 20.01 3.25 -11.89
C GLY A 302 21.44 3.43 -11.40
#